data_AF-A0A2V7HN64-F1
#
_entry.id   AF-A0A2V7HN64-F1
#
_cell.length_a   1.000
_cell.length_b   1.000
_cell.length_c   1.000
_cell.angle_alpha   90.00
_cell.angle_beta   90.00
_cell.angle_gamma   90.00
#
_symmetry.space_group_name_H-M   'P 1'
#
loop_
_entity.id
_entity.type
_entity.pdbx_description
1 polymer ?
#
loop_
_entity_poly.entity_id
_entity_poly.type
_entity_poly.pdbx_seq_one_letter_code
_entity_poly.pdbx_strand_id
1 'polypeptide(L)'
;MTAIRMSGLVIFALALASSGATAAEWSRARISRLPDSAFAVVEIALDGRKARHLPHHDETGAVDPAHLRAARARLPQVKWLDPASEAMARRHLEEHTREKTTR
;
A
#
# COMPACT_ATOMS: atom_id res chain seq x y z
N MET A 1 -54.26 31.35 -13.35
CA MET A 1 -53.51 31.12 -12.10
C MET A 1 -53.39 29.61 -11.93
N THR A 2 -52.25 29.02 -12.28
CA THR A 2 -52.07 27.56 -12.34
C THR A 2 -51.47 27.09 -11.01
N ALA A 3 -52.22 26.31 -10.25
CA ALA A 3 -51.82 25.85 -8.92
C ALA A 3 -50.82 24.67 -8.98
N ILE A 4 -49.94 24.67 -7.98
CA ILE A 4 -48.65 24.00 -7.93
C ILE A 4 -48.75 22.52 -7.51
N ARG A 5 -48.04 21.72 -8.30
CA ARG A 5 -47.47 20.36 -8.21
C ARG A 5 -47.58 19.52 -6.91
N MET A 6 -48.19 18.35 -7.11
CA MET A 6 -47.76 16.98 -6.78
C MET A 6 -46.55 16.73 -5.86
N SER A 7 -46.86 15.89 -4.86
CA SER A 7 -46.12 14.69 -4.44
C SER A 7 -44.92 14.85 -3.51
N GLY A 8 -45.19 14.64 -2.21
CA GLY A 8 -44.17 14.37 -1.20
C GLY A 8 -43.50 13.02 -1.43
N LEU A 9 -42.16 13.03 -1.44
CA LEU A 9 -41.31 11.85 -1.42
C LEU A 9 -40.57 11.84 -0.09
N VAL A 10 -40.99 10.97 0.83
CA VAL A 10 -40.28 10.72 2.09
C VAL A 10 -39.17 9.72 1.79
N ILE A 11 -37.92 10.18 1.73
CA ILE A 11 -36.75 9.29 1.60
C ILE A 11 -36.26 8.95 3.01
N PHE A 12 -36.43 7.68 3.40
CA PHE A 12 -35.92 7.10 4.63
C PHE A 12 -34.41 6.85 4.49
N ALA A 13 -33.59 7.71 5.08
CA ALA A 13 -32.14 7.58 5.04
C ALA A 13 -31.66 6.53 6.07
N LEU A 14 -31.39 5.31 5.61
CA LEU A 14 -30.73 4.29 6.41
C LEU A 14 -29.21 4.50 6.36
N ALA A 15 -28.66 5.12 7.41
CA ALA A 15 -27.23 5.31 7.55
C ALA A 15 -26.54 3.97 7.87
N LEU A 16 -25.89 3.35 6.88
CA LEU A 16 -24.92 2.28 7.12
C LEU A 16 -23.67 2.91 7.76
N ALA A 17 -23.51 2.69 9.06
CA ALA A 17 -22.26 2.98 9.76
C ALA A 17 -21.15 2.08 9.17
N SER A 18 -20.31 2.68 8.33
CA SER A 18 -19.05 2.05 7.93
C SER A 18 -18.12 2.04 9.13
N SER A 19 -17.97 0.88 9.79
CA SER A 19 -16.89 0.65 10.75
C SER A 19 -15.56 0.72 10.00
N GLY A 20 -15.00 1.92 9.92
CA GLY A 20 -13.68 2.17 9.37
C GLY A 20 -12.65 1.45 10.22
N ALA A 21 -12.21 0.26 9.78
CA ALA A 21 -10.96 -0.30 10.22
C ALA A 21 -9.88 0.72 9.85
N THR A 22 -9.38 1.47 10.84
CA THR A 22 -8.29 2.44 10.65
C THR A 22 -7.03 1.64 10.33
N ALA A 23 -6.78 1.37 9.06
CA ALA A 23 -5.44 1.07 8.59
C ALA A 23 -4.59 2.26 9.00
N ALA A 24 -3.82 2.13 10.07
CA ALA A 24 -3.04 3.23 10.64
C ALA A 24 -2.16 3.79 9.53
N GLU A 25 -2.47 5.02 9.09
CA GLU A 25 -1.81 5.65 7.97
C GLU A 25 -0.31 5.73 8.27
N TRP A 26 0.49 5.01 7.48
CA TRP A 26 1.93 4.98 7.68
C TRP A 26 2.51 6.35 7.33
N SER A 27 2.84 7.13 8.36
CA SER A 27 3.42 8.45 8.16
C SER A 27 4.74 8.34 7.40
N ARG A 28 5.03 9.33 6.56
CA ARG A 28 6.34 9.41 5.86
C ARG A 28 7.52 9.31 6.82
N ALA A 29 7.39 9.86 8.03
CA ALA A 29 8.38 9.80 9.09
C ALA A 29 8.57 8.39 9.68
N ARG A 30 7.55 7.53 9.64
CA ARG A 30 7.68 6.12 10.02
C ARG A 30 8.45 5.36 8.94
N ILE A 31 8.03 5.46 7.68
CA ILE A 31 8.69 4.79 6.54
C ILE A 31 10.16 5.18 6.45
N SER A 32 10.49 6.44 6.69
CA SER A 32 11.86 6.92 6.55
C SER A 32 12.86 6.25 7.49
N ARG A 33 12.41 5.79 8.67
CA ARG A 33 13.21 5.15 9.71
C ARG A 33 13.40 3.64 9.54
N LEU A 34 12.68 3.02 8.60
CA LEU A 34 12.85 1.59 8.35
C LEU A 34 14.24 1.27 7.76
N PRO A 35 14.82 0.10 8.11
CA PRO A 35 16.03 -0.39 7.47
C PRO A 35 15.80 -0.73 6.00
N ASP A 36 16.87 -0.80 5.20
CA ASP A 36 16.79 -1.14 3.77
C ASP A 36 16.13 -2.51 3.52
N SER A 37 16.28 -3.46 4.45
CA SER A 37 15.63 -4.78 4.38
C SER A 37 14.10 -4.75 4.44
N ALA A 38 13.49 -3.62 4.84
CA ALA A 38 12.04 -3.45 4.85
C ALA A 38 11.44 -3.15 3.47
N PHE A 39 12.29 -2.94 2.46
CA PHE A 39 11.92 -2.53 1.11
C PHE A 39 12.25 -3.65 0.13
N ALA A 40 11.46 -3.78 -0.94
CA ALA A 40 11.67 -4.84 -1.92
C ALA A 40 12.98 -4.63 -2.71
N VAL A 41 13.32 -3.37 -3.01
CA VAL A 41 14.56 -2.95 -3.68
C VAL A 41 14.96 -1.56 -3.18
N VAL A 42 16.26 -1.34 -3.06
CA VAL A 42 16.87 -0.01 -2.85
C VAL A 42 17.79 0.30 -4.03
N GLU A 43 17.41 1.28 -4.84
CA GLU A 43 18.20 1.76 -5.98
C GLU A 43 19.06 2.95 -5.54
N ILE A 44 20.25 3.07 -6.13
CA ILE A 44 21.15 4.23 -5.93
C ILE A 44 21.17 5.04 -7.22
N ALA A 45 20.68 6.27 -7.16
CA ALA A 45 20.76 7.19 -8.28
C ALA A 45 22.22 7.62 -8.53
N LEU A 46 22.50 8.17 -9.72
CA LEU A 46 23.84 8.65 -10.09
C LEU A 46 24.40 9.72 -9.13
N ASP A 47 23.52 10.47 -8.45
CA ASP A 47 23.89 11.47 -7.45
C ASP A 47 24.06 10.90 -6.03
N GLY A 48 24.00 9.58 -5.87
CA GLY A 48 24.16 8.88 -4.61
C GLY A 48 22.89 8.79 -3.75
N ARG A 49 21.76 9.35 -4.19
CA ARG A 49 20.50 9.23 -3.42
C ARG A 49 19.90 7.84 -3.51
N LYS A 50 19.44 7.34 -2.36
CA LYS A 50 18.70 6.08 -2.24
C LYS A 50 17.22 6.27 -2.62
N ALA A 51 16.74 5.48 -3.57
CA ALA A 51 15.32 5.29 -3.83
C ALA A 51 14.89 3.94 -3.22
N ARG A 52 14.04 3.98 -2.19
CA ARG A 52 13.59 2.78 -1.47
C ARG A 52 12.16 2.43 -1.90
N HIS A 53 11.97 1.24 -2.45
CA HIS A 53 10.72 0.86 -3.12
C HIS A 53 9.93 -0.19 -2.35
N LEU A 54 8.60 -0.04 -2.35
CA LEU A 54 7.66 -1.06 -1.88
C LEU A 54 7.95 -1.55 -0.44
N PRO A 55 7.82 -0.68 0.58
CA PRO A 55 7.96 -1.10 1.98
C PRO A 55 6.90 -2.15 2.33
N HIS A 56 7.30 -3.20 3.04
CA HIS A 56 6.42 -4.34 3.37
C HIS A 56 6.66 -4.97 4.76
N HIS A 57 7.51 -4.36 5.58
CA HIS A 57 7.70 -4.75 6.98
C HIS A 57 6.89 -3.83 7.90
N ASP A 58 6.68 -4.24 9.15
CA ASP A 58 6.13 -3.40 10.21
C ASP A 58 7.24 -2.64 10.98
N GLU A 59 6.85 -1.94 12.03
CA GLU A 59 7.76 -1.16 12.89
C GLU A 59 8.72 -2.00 13.74
N THR A 60 8.43 -3.30 13.91
CA THR A 60 9.36 -4.26 14.53
C THR A 60 10.38 -4.81 13.53
N GLY A 61 10.19 -4.50 12.24
CA GLY A 61 10.99 -5.04 11.15
C GLY A 61 10.50 -6.41 10.68
N ALA A 62 9.35 -6.91 11.16
CA ALA A 62 8.77 -8.16 10.69
C ALA A 62 7.96 -7.95 9.41
N VAL A 63 7.86 -8.96 8.54
CA VAL A 63 7.01 -8.89 7.35
C VAL A 63 5.54 -8.72 7.73
N ASP A 64 4.92 -7.63 7.27
CA ASP A 64 3.52 -7.31 7.47
C ASP A 64 2.68 -7.84 6.29
N PRO A 65 1.69 -8.74 6.52
CA PRO A 65 0.90 -9.31 5.44
C PRO A 65 0.07 -8.30 4.65
N ALA A 66 -0.44 -7.25 5.28
CA ALA A 66 -1.20 -6.20 4.61
C ALA A 66 -0.29 -5.36 3.72
N HIS A 67 0.88 -4.96 4.22
CA HIS A 67 1.84 -4.21 3.43
C HIS A 67 2.47 -5.06 2.32
N LEU A 68 2.75 -6.36 2.55
CA LEU A 68 3.22 -7.28 1.52
C LEU A 68 2.22 -7.41 0.35
N ARG A 69 0.93 -7.59 0.64
CA ARG A 69 -0.11 -7.61 -0.42
C ARG A 69 -0.14 -6.29 -1.18
N ALA A 70 -0.07 -5.17 -0.46
CA ALA A 70 -0.14 -3.85 -1.06
C ALA A 70 1.13 -3.50 -1.88
N ALA A 71 2.30 -4.00 -1.48
CA ALA A 71 3.56 -3.90 -2.22
C ALA A 71 3.47 -4.67 -3.55
N ARG A 72 2.99 -5.91 -3.52
CA ARG A 72 2.80 -6.74 -4.73
C ARG A 72 1.84 -6.09 -5.73
N ALA A 73 0.72 -5.54 -5.24
CA ALA A 73 -0.26 -4.87 -6.09
C ALA A 73 0.29 -3.60 -6.77
N ARG A 74 1.26 -2.92 -6.14
CA ARG A 74 1.87 -1.68 -6.64
C ARG A 74 3.10 -1.91 -7.52
N LEU A 75 3.61 -3.14 -7.60
CA LEU A 75 4.79 -3.48 -8.38
C LEU A 75 4.76 -2.95 -9.84
N PRO A 76 3.67 -3.09 -10.63
CA PRO A 76 3.63 -2.56 -12.01
C PRO A 76 3.51 -1.02 -12.08
N GLN A 77 3.32 -0.33 -10.95
CA GLN A 77 3.18 1.13 -10.89
C GLN A 77 4.50 1.83 -10.56
N VAL A 78 5.54 1.08 -10.21
CA VAL A 78 6.84 1.65 -9.83
C VAL A 78 7.59 2.10 -11.06
N LYS A 79 8.12 3.32 -11.00
CA LYS A 79 9.11 3.81 -11.97
C LYS A 79 10.49 3.38 -11.49
N TRP A 80 11.07 2.41 -12.17
CA TRP A 80 12.39 1.86 -11.85
C TRP A 80 13.50 2.69 -12.48
N LEU A 81 14.61 2.85 -11.76
CA LEU A 81 15.84 3.40 -12.34
C LEU A 81 16.54 2.35 -13.20
N ASP A 82 16.65 1.12 -12.71
CA ASP A 82 17.12 -0.05 -13.44
C ASP A 82 15.93 -0.96 -13.81
N PRO A 83 15.71 -1.27 -15.11
CA PRO A 83 14.69 -2.22 -15.52
C PRO A 83 14.76 -3.61 -14.84
N ALA A 84 15.95 -4.04 -14.40
CA ALA A 84 16.12 -5.29 -13.66
C ALA A 84 15.51 -5.25 -12.25
N SER A 85 15.35 -4.06 -11.66
CA SER A 85 14.80 -3.88 -10.32
C SER A 85 13.39 -4.42 -10.18
N GLU A 86 12.57 -4.39 -11.23
CA GLU A 86 11.22 -4.97 -11.18
C GLU A 86 11.25 -6.48 -10.92
N ALA A 87 12.13 -7.20 -11.60
CA ALA A 87 12.27 -8.64 -11.45
C ALA A 87 12.83 -9.00 -10.07
N MET A 88 13.80 -8.23 -9.58
CA MET A 88 14.35 -8.37 -8.23
C MET A 88 13.27 -8.15 -7.16
N ALA A 89 12.51 -7.05 -7.27
CA ALA A 89 11.41 -6.74 -6.35
C ALA A 89 10.35 -7.84 -6.36
N ARG A 90 9.99 -8.34 -7.54
CA ARG A 90 9.01 -9.43 -7.68
C ARG A 90 9.46 -10.68 -6.95
N ARG A 91 10.71 -11.12 -7.20
CA ARG A 91 11.30 -12.29 -6.55
C ARG A 91 11.31 -12.14 -5.03
N HIS A 92 11.75 -10.98 -4.52
CA HIS A 92 11.80 -10.69 -3.08
C HIS A 92 10.42 -10.81 -2.42
N LEU A 93 9.39 -10.17 -3.01
CA LEU A 93 8.04 -10.21 -2.45
C LEU A 93 7.39 -11.59 -2.54
N GLU A 94 7.71 -12.36 -3.58
CA GLU A 94 7.24 -13.75 -3.72
C GLU A 94 7.86 -14.68 -2.68
N GLU A 95 9.14 -14.50 -2.34
CA GLU A 95 9.84 -15.26 -1.30
C GLU A 95 9.12 -15.13 0.05
N HIS A 96 8.85 -13.89 0.49
CA HIS A 96 8.08 -13.65 1.71
C HIS A 96 6.66 -14.21 1.65
N THR A 97 6.03 -14.22 0.47
CA THR A 97 4.69 -14.80 0.31
C THR A 97 4.73 -16.31 0.56
N ARG A 98 5.76 -17.01 0.05
CA ARG A 98 5.95 -18.45 0.26
C ARG A 98 6.23 -18.75 1.73
N GLU A 99 7.15 -18.02 2.35
CA GLU A 99 7.50 -18.17 3.77
C GLU A 99 6.28 -18.04 4.70
N LYS A 100 5.38 -17.10 4.40
CA LYS A 100 4.13 -16.91 5.16
C LYS A 100 3.07 -17.97 4.90
N THR A 101 3.15 -18.69 3.78
CA THR A 101 2.17 -19.74 3.42
C THR A 101 2.57 -21.09 3.99
N THR A 102 3.87 -21.31 4.27
CA THR A 102 4.42 -22.55 4.83
C THR A 102 4.43 -22.60 6.37
N ARG A 103 4.01 -21.53 7.05
CA ARG A 103 3.90 -21.42 8.52
C ARG A 103 2.44 -21.39 8.95
#